data_AF-A0A8S3I0K3-F1
#
_entry.id   AF-A0A8S3I0K3-F1
#
_cell.length_a   1.000
_cell.length_b   1.000
_cell.length_c   1.000
_cell.angle_alpha   90.00
_cell.angle_beta   90.00
_cell.angle_gamma   90.00
#
_symmetry.space_group_name_H-M   'P 1'
#
loop_
_entity.id
_entity.type
_entity.pdbx_description
1 polymer ?
#
loop_
_entity_poly.entity_id
_entity_poly.type
_entity_poly.pdbx_seq_one_letter_code
_entity_poly.pdbx_strand_id
1 'polypeptide(L)'
;MNNVLVICFYQNESIKTQISSDSTETNVVSSEDQASGCMKDDDMKEIVFVEASKTSVKDIPNCAREVLKLLNNCKEIVKYVKINGLNKYIQAEGGISLCQSTRVRWLSIMQLLESIDRSYKETKKVLQDKKKSFTVDRWILKRLIYLLRPFKHIITIIQKGNEPSLYSVLICVLTLRKVLSSFENLVKFNKEHETMPIHIDNETDDDEFDLESEESDGE
;
A
#
# COMPACT_ATOMS: atom_id res chain seq x y z
N MET A 1 -5.74 -24.00 6.72
CA MET A 1 -6.58 -22.83 7.06
C MET A 1 -6.14 -21.67 6.17
N ASN A 2 -6.94 -21.31 5.17
CA ASN A 2 -6.58 -20.27 4.20
C ASN A 2 -6.98 -18.91 4.75
N ASN A 3 -6.03 -18.20 5.37
CA ASN A 3 -6.19 -16.79 5.73
C ASN A 3 -6.11 -15.97 4.44
N VAL A 4 -7.24 -15.81 3.75
CA VAL A 4 -7.36 -14.82 2.68
C VAL A 4 -7.29 -13.46 3.35
N LEU A 5 -6.12 -12.81 3.27
CA LEU A 5 -5.97 -11.41 3.66
C LEU A 5 -6.73 -10.56 2.63
N VAL A 6 -8.04 -10.42 2.83
CA VAL A 6 -8.84 -9.46 2.09
C VAL A 6 -8.42 -8.09 2.63
N ILE A 7 -7.49 -7.44 1.93
CA ILE A 7 -7.16 -6.05 2.22
C ILE A 7 -8.30 -5.19 1.65
N CYS A 8 -9.43 -5.15 2.37
CA CYS A 8 -10.43 -4.12 2.17
C CYS A 8 -9.84 -2.80 2.68
N PHE A 9 -9.26 -2.00 1.79
CA PHE A 9 -8.92 -0.62 2.15
C PHE A 9 -10.22 0.18 2.24
N TYR A 10 -10.64 0.44 3.48
CA TYR A 10 -11.80 1.25 3.81
C TYR A 10 -11.70 2.66 3.20
N GLN A 11 -12.46 2.90 2.15
CA GLN A 11 -12.82 4.25 1.72
C GLN A 11 -13.99 4.68 2.61
N ASN A 12 -13.70 5.25 3.78
CA ASN A 12 -14.72 5.74 4.71
C ASN A 12 -15.36 7.01 4.14
N GLU A 13 -16.22 6.84 3.14
CA GLU A 13 -17.07 7.87 2.59
C GLU A 13 -18.30 8.01 3.51
N SER A 14 -18.19 8.86 4.53
CA SER A 14 -19.39 9.48 5.13
C SER A 14 -19.97 10.46 4.12
N ILE A 15 -20.58 9.93 3.06
CA ILE A 15 -21.47 10.73 2.23
C ILE A 15 -22.79 10.77 2.99
N LYS A 16 -23.08 11.93 3.60
CA LYS A 16 -24.45 12.27 3.99
C LYS A 16 -25.22 12.59 2.71
N THR A 17 -25.64 11.56 1.97
CA THR A 17 -26.65 11.75 0.93
C THR A 17 -28.01 11.54 1.57
N GLN A 18 -28.74 12.63 1.77
CA GLN A 18 -30.20 12.54 1.82
C GLN A 18 -30.65 12.14 0.41
N ILE A 19 -31.01 10.87 0.23
CA ILE A 19 -31.68 10.42 -0.98
C ILE A 19 -33.18 10.53 -0.71
N SER A 20 -33.78 11.55 -1.32
CA SER A 20 -35.22 11.65 -1.53
C SER A 20 -35.65 10.45 -2.37
N SER A 21 -36.57 9.67 -1.83
CA SER A 21 -37.25 8.59 -2.52
C SER A 21 -38.13 9.17 -3.62
N ASP A 22 -37.78 8.90 -4.88
CA ASP A 22 -38.76 8.92 -5.96
C ASP A 22 -38.61 7.66 -6.79
N SER A 23 -39.74 6.93 -6.85
CA SER A 23 -39.93 5.62 -7.44
C SER A 23 -40.13 5.71 -8.94
N THR A 24 -39.51 4.82 -9.72
CA THR A 24 -40.01 4.48 -11.05
C THR A 24 -39.70 3.02 -11.37
N GLU A 25 -40.78 2.27 -11.55
CA GLU A 25 -40.84 0.87 -11.97
C GLU A 25 -40.25 0.72 -13.38
N THR A 26 -39.47 -0.33 -13.62
CA THR A 26 -39.17 -0.79 -14.98
C THR A 26 -39.31 -2.31 -15.08
N ASN A 27 -39.99 -2.70 -16.15
CA ASN A 27 -40.53 -4.02 -16.45
C ASN A 27 -39.46 -5.07 -16.79
N VAL A 28 -39.78 -6.29 -16.37
CA VAL A 28 -39.11 -7.55 -16.72
C VAL A 28 -39.58 -8.01 -18.10
N VAL A 29 -38.64 -8.33 -19.00
CA VAL A 29 -38.90 -9.15 -20.20
C VAL A 29 -37.91 -10.31 -20.22
N SER A 30 -38.44 -11.52 -20.07
CA SER A 30 -37.76 -12.79 -20.30
C SER A 30 -37.70 -13.11 -21.78
N SER A 31 -36.55 -13.62 -22.22
CA SER A 31 -36.44 -14.47 -23.41
C SER A 31 -35.44 -15.58 -23.12
N GLU A 32 -35.96 -16.81 -23.01
CA GLU A 32 -35.20 -18.06 -22.99
C GLU A 32 -34.76 -18.39 -24.42
N ASP A 33 -33.52 -18.82 -24.63
CA ASP A 33 -33.20 -19.76 -25.69
C ASP A 33 -31.94 -20.58 -25.34
N GLN A 34 -32.09 -21.88 -25.56
CA GLN A 34 -31.20 -22.96 -25.14
C GLN A 34 -30.05 -23.16 -26.13
N ALA A 35 -28.82 -23.33 -25.62
CA ALA A 35 -27.77 -24.05 -26.34
C ALA A 35 -26.95 -24.89 -25.34
N SER A 36 -27.19 -26.20 -25.40
CA SER A 36 -26.55 -27.26 -24.63
C SER A 36 -25.14 -27.53 -25.15
N GLY A 37 -24.13 -27.27 -24.32
CA GLY A 37 -22.73 -27.58 -24.56
C GLY A 37 -22.04 -27.94 -23.25
N CYS A 38 -21.99 -29.24 -22.94
CA CYS A 38 -21.52 -29.81 -21.68
C CYS A 38 -19.98 -29.71 -21.57
N MET A 39 -19.48 -28.67 -20.90
CA MET A 39 -18.19 -28.73 -20.19
C MET A 39 -18.48 -28.92 -18.70
N LYS A 40 -17.71 -29.78 -18.04
CA LYS A 40 -17.90 -30.10 -16.63
C LYS A 40 -17.43 -28.94 -15.76
N ASP A 41 -18.38 -28.17 -15.25
CA ASP A 41 -18.22 -26.98 -14.40
C ASP A 41 -17.90 -27.32 -12.92
N ASP A 42 -16.97 -28.24 -12.66
CA ASP A 42 -16.73 -28.73 -11.29
C ASP A 42 -15.73 -27.90 -10.45
N ASP A 43 -15.30 -26.71 -10.89
CA ASP A 43 -14.39 -25.89 -10.06
C ASP A 43 -14.44 -24.37 -10.31
N MET A 44 -15.58 -23.83 -10.79
CA MET A 44 -15.73 -22.37 -10.89
C MET A 44 -16.06 -21.78 -9.51
N LYS A 45 -15.03 -21.57 -8.70
CA LYS A 45 -15.16 -20.91 -7.39
C LYS A 45 -15.68 -19.48 -7.60
N GLU A 46 -16.90 -19.26 -7.14
CA GLU A 46 -17.58 -17.98 -7.11
C GLU A 46 -16.67 -16.91 -6.46
N ILE A 47 -16.34 -15.87 -7.23
CA ILE A 47 -15.64 -14.71 -6.71
C ILE A 47 -16.67 -13.84 -6.01
N VAL A 48 -16.89 -14.10 -4.71
CA VAL A 48 -17.75 -13.28 -3.87
C VAL A 48 -17.06 -11.94 -3.63
N PHE A 49 -17.55 -10.89 -4.26
CA PHE A 49 -17.19 -9.51 -3.93
C PHE A 49 -17.90 -9.13 -2.62
N VAL A 50 -17.17 -9.18 -1.51
CA VAL A 50 -17.68 -8.68 -0.23
C VAL A 50 -17.76 -7.16 -0.32
N GLU A 51 -18.98 -6.65 -0.44
CA GLU A 51 -19.25 -5.23 -0.40
C GLU A 51 -18.89 -4.70 1.00
N ALA A 52 -17.89 -3.82 1.08
CA ALA A 52 -17.36 -3.29 2.33
C ALA A 52 -18.28 -2.19 2.90
N SER A 53 -19.56 -2.49 3.08
CA SER A 53 -20.55 -1.56 3.63
C SER A 53 -20.73 -1.85 5.13
N LYS A 54 -20.06 -1.01 5.95
CA LYS A 54 -20.23 -0.87 7.42
C LYS A 54 -19.64 -1.98 8.30
N THR A 55 -18.37 -2.33 8.14
CA THR A 55 -17.64 -2.97 9.23
C THR A 55 -17.54 -2.00 10.42
N SER A 56 -17.94 -2.49 11.59
CA SER A 56 -17.74 -1.76 12.84
C SER A 56 -16.23 -1.65 13.10
N VAL A 57 -15.77 -0.51 13.61
CA VAL A 57 -14.35 -0.29 14.00
C VAL A 57 -13.87 -1.38 14.97
N LYS A 58 -14.79 -2.05 15.67
CA LYS A 58 -14.51 -3.15 16.59
C LYS A 58 -14.02 -4.42 15.89
N ASP A 59 -14.30 -4.60 14.60
CA ASP A 59 -14.00 -5.82 13.84
C ASP A 59 -12.65 -5.74 13.10
N ILE A 60 -11.94 -4.62 13.21
CA ILE A 60 -10.64 -4.44 12.56
C ILE A 60 -9.59 -5.27 13.32
N PRO A 61 -8.88 -6.20 12.63
CA PRO A 61 -7.79 -6.96 13.24
C PRO A 61 -6.74 -6.03 13.87
N ASN A 62 -6.17 -6.42 15.01
CA ASN A 62 -5.22 -5.58 15.74
C ASN A 62 -4.03 -5.12 14.87
N CYS A 63 -3.57 -5.98 13.95
CA CYS A 63 -2.52 -5.66 12.99
C CYS A 63 -2.88 -4.48 12.06
N ALA A 64 -4.14 -4.41 11.59
CA ALA A 64 -4.59 -3.32 10.75
C ALA A 64 -4.69 -2.00 11.53
N ARG A 65 -4.98 -2.06 12.84
CA ARG A 65 -5.01 -0.88 13.72
C ARG A 65 -3.63 -0.23 13.85
N GLU A 66 -2.57 -1.02 14.01
CA GLU A 66 -1.20 -0.51 14.08
C GLU A 66 -0.75 0.12 12.76
N VAL A 67 -1.10 -0.50 11.62
CA VAL A 67 -0.82 0.08 10.29
C VAL A 67 -1.55 1.41 10.10
N LEU A 68 -2.82 1.52 10.49
CA LEU A 68 -3.58 2.76 10.42
C LEU A 68 -3.00 3.85 11.32
N LYS A 69 -2.58 3.49 12.54
CA LYS A 69 -1.91 4.39 13.48
C LYS A 69 -0.61 4.93 12.91
N LEU A 70 0.24 4.06 12.35
CA LEU A 70 1.47 4.45 11.66
C LEU A 70 1.17 5.45 10.53
N LEU A 71 0.20 5.13 9.67
CA LEU A 71 -0.17 5.98 8.54
C LEU A 71 -0.66 7.36 8.99
N ASN A 72 -1.44 7.43 10.06
CA ASN A 72 -1.89 8.71 10.63
C ASN A 72 -0.71 9.50 11.21
N ASN A 73 0.21 8.86 11.92
CA ASN A 73 1.41 9.51 12.43
C ASN A 73 2.25 10.11 11.29
N CYS A 74 2.46 9.34 10.20
CA CYS A 74 3.14 9.82 9.00
C CYS A 74 2.46 11.06 8.40
N LYS A 75 1.13 11.06 8.29
CA LYS A 75 0.37 12.21 7.77
C LYS A 75 0.49 13.45 8.66
N GLU A 76 0.41 13.28 9.98
CA GLU A 76 0.54 14.39 10.92
C GLU A 76 1.95 14.99 10.91
N ILE A 77 3.00 14.16 10.77
CA ILE A 77 4.38 14.63 10.62
C ILE A 77 4.52 15.47 9.36
N VAL A 78 4.08 14.97 8.20
CA VAL A 78 4.20 15.71 6.94
C VAL A 78 3.38 17.00 6.97
N LYS A 79 2.19 16.96 7.55
CA LYS A 79 1.36 18.16 7.75
C LYS A 79 2.09 19.20 8.60
N TYR A 80 2.68 18.78 9.72
CA TYR A 80 3.45 19.66 10.59
C TYR A 80 4.67 20.27 9.87
N VAL A 81 5.46 19.43 9.20
CA VAL A 81 6.65 19.85 8.44
C VAL A 81 6.27 20.87 7.37
N LYS A 82 5.17 20.64 6.64
CA LYS A 82 4.71 21.54 5.57
C LYS A 82 4.21 22.88 6.11
N ILE A 83 3.39 22.88 7.16
CA ILE A 83 2.85 24.11 7.76
C ILE A 83 3.98 25.00 8.30
N ASN A 84 5.03 24.40 8.87
CA ASN A 84 6.14 25.14 9.47
C ASN A 84 7.31 25.39 8.50
N GLY A 85 7.19 25.01 7.22
CA GLY A 85 8.23 25.17 6.22
C GLY A 85 9.52 24.39 6.52
N LEU A 86 9.44 23.29 7.26
CA LEU A 86 10.61 22.55 7.76
C LEU A 86 11.33 21.72 6.69
N ASN A 87 10.72 21.51 5.52
CA ASN A 87 11.35 20.77 4.41
C ASN A 87 12.71 21.35 3.99
N LYS A 88 12.91 22.68 4.11
CA LYS A 88 14.20 23.31 3.80
C LYS A 88 15.31 22.84 4.74
N TYR A 89 15.00 22.62 6.01
CA TYR A 89 15.96 22.12 7.00
C TYR A 89 16.25 20.64 6.80
N ILE A 90 15.21 19.84 6.47
CA ILE A 90 15.41 18.42 6.13
C ILE A 90 16.32 18.27 4.91
N GLN A 91 16.14 19.13 3.89
CA GLN A 91 17.01 19.15 2.71
C GLN A 91 18.43 19.63 3.01
N ALA A 92 18.59 20.62 3.89
CA ALA A 92 19.91 21.08 4.32
C ALA A 92 20.70 19.99 5.07
N GLU A 93 20.00 19.05 5.71
CA GLU A 93 20.56 17.89 6.40
C GLU A 93 20.79 16.68 5.45
N GLY A 94 20.60 16.84 4.14
CA GLY A 94 20.80 15.77 3.14
C GLY A 94 19.56 14.93 2.83
N GLY A 95 18.43 15.19 3.50
CA GLY A 95 17.18 14.49 3.28
C GLY A 95 16.43 14.97 2.03
N ILE A 96 15.40 14.21 1.62
CA ILE A 96 14.45 14.63 0.60
C ILE A 96 13.23 15.34 1.20
N SER A 97 12.55 16.16 0.37
CA SER A 97 11.30 16.84 0.75
C SER A 97 10.19 15.83 1.01
N LEU A 98 9.47 15.99 2.12
CA LEU A 98 8.37 15.10 2.47
C LEU A 98 7.13 15.34 1.59
N CYS A 99 6.55 14.26 1.07
CA CYS A 99 5.39 14.30 0.19
C CYS A 99 4.09 14.12 0.96
N GLN A 100 3.09 14.98 0.71
CA GLN A 100 1.77 14.82 1.31
C GLN A 100 0.92 13.82 0.53
N SER A 101 0.34 12.83 1.22
CA SER A 101 -0.65 11.93 0.63
C SER A 101 -2.02 12.60 0.48
N THR A 102 -2.70 12.33 -0.63
CA THR A 102 -4.12 12.61 -0.81
C THR A 102 -4.96 11.44 -0.32
N ARG A 103 -6.15 11.71 0.22
CA ARG A 103 -7.00 10.69 0.87
C ARG A 103 -7.41 9.54 -0.07
N VAL A 104 -7.63 9.86 -1.34
CA VAL A 104 -8.26 8.97 -2.33
C VAL A 104 -7.28 8.23 -3.23
N ARG A 105 -5.98 8.56 -3.21
CA ARG A 105 -5.03 8.01 -4.19
C ARG A 105 -3.99 7.14 -3.52
N TRP A 106 -4.08 5.83 -3.74
CA TRP A 106 -3.18 4.82 -3.19
C TRP A 106 -1.70 5.15 -3.46
N LEU A 107 -1.36 5.60 -4.69
CA LEU A 107 0.00 5.98 -5.08
C LEU A 107 0.57 7.10 -4.21
N SER A 108 -0.29 8.02 -3.74
CA SER A 108 0.13 9.13 -2.89
C SER A 108 0.49 8.66 -1.48
N ILE A 109 -0.15 7.59 -0.98
CA ILE A 109 0.21 6.95 0.29
C ILE A 109 1.60 6.33 0.14
N MET A 110 1.84 5.59 -0.95
CA MET A 110 3.15 5.00 -1.22
C MET A 110 4.25 6.08 -1.29
N GLN A 111 4.01 7.18 -2.01
CA GLN A 111 4.96 8.31 -2.09
C GLN A 111 5.20 8.98 -0.73
N LEU A 112 4.15 9.16 0.09
CA LEU A 112 4.28 9.65 1.46
C LEU A 112 5.22 8.76 2.28
N LEU A 113 4.97 7.45 2.29
CA LEU A 113 5.75 6.49 3.07
C LEU A 113 7.20 6.42 2.57
N GLU A 114 7.41 6.34 1.24
CA GLU A 114 8.74 6.37 0.61
C GLU A 114 9.49 7.66 0.96
N SER A 115 8.81 8.82 0.98
CA SER A 115 9.45 10.10 1.33
C SER A 115 9.93 10.17 2.78
N ILE A 116 9.17 9.59 3.71
CA ILE A 116 9.53 9.54 5.12
C ILE A 116 10.67 8.53 5.36
N ASP A 117 10.64 7.36 4.72
CA ASP A 117 11.69 6.34 4.91
C ASP A 117 13.05 6.81 4.38
N ARG A 118 13.06 7.53 3.25
CA ARG A 118 14.26 8.12 2.66
C ARG A 118 14.86 9.23 3.52
N SER A 119 14.02 10.09 4.11
CA SER A 119 14.48 11.19 4.98
C SER A 119 14.33 10.87 6.47
N TYR A 120 14.40 9.59 6.87
CA TYR A 120 13.99 9.17 8.21
C TYR A 120 14.91 9.75 9.29
N LYS A 121 16.24 9.67 9.09
CA LYS A 121 17.25 10.14 10.07
C LYS A 121 17.13 11.67 10.23
N GLU A 122 17.02 12.40 9.11
CA GLU A 122 17.00 13.87 9.03
C GLU A 122 15.68 14.42 9.56
N THR A 123 14.54 13.81 9.19
CA THR A 123 13.22 14.21 9.71
C THR A 123 13.16 14.04 11.21
N LYS A 124 13.71 12.94 11.75
CA LYS A 124 13.76 12.72 13.20
C LYS A 124 14.60 13.80 13.90
N LYS A 125 15.79 14.12 13.36
CA LYS A 125 16.68 15.17 13.88
C LYS A 125 15.98 16.54 13.92
N VAL A 126 15.45 16.99 12.78
CA VAL A 126 14.77 18.29 12.65
C VAL A 126 13.55 18.40 13.58
N LEU A 127 12.79 17.32 13.78
CA LEU A 127 11.65 17.33 14.69
C LEU A 127 12.08 17.34 16.16
N GLN A 128 13.16 16.64 16.52
CA GLN A 128 13.74 16.68 17.86
C GLN A 128 14.22 18.09 18.22
N ASP A 129 14.87 18.80 17.29
CA ASP A 129 15.29 20.19 17.48
C ASP A 129 14.12 21.14 17.73
N LYS A 130 12.94 20.83 17.17
CA LYS A 130 11.69 21.56 17.38
C LYS A 130 10.87 21.04 18.56
N LYS A 131 11.42 20.13 19.38
CA LYS A 131 10.75 19.49 20.52
C LYS A 131 9.45 18.77 20.14
N LYS A 132 9.33 18.30 18.90
CA LYS A 132 8.19 17.53 18.40
C LYS A 132 8.52 16.04 18.48
N SER A 133 7.64 15.25 19.09
CA SER A 133 7.82 13.81 19.16
C SER A 133 7.72 13.17 17.78
N PHE A 134 8.61 12.20 17.52
CA PHE A 134 8.63 11.40 16.30
C PHE A 134 8.40 9.93 16.68
N THR A 135 7.18 9.43 16.43
CA THR A 135 6.68 8.13 16.89
C THR A 135 6.42 7.15 15.74
N VAL A 136 7.23 7.22 14.68
CA VAL A 136 7.11 6.35 13.50
C VAL A 136 8.13 5.22 13.63
N ASP A 137 7.67 3.98 13.76
CA ASP A 137 8.53 2.81 13.71
C ASP A 137 9.04 2.59 12.28
N ARG A 138 10.36 2.69 12.08
CA ARG A 138 11.00 2.54 10.77
C ARG A 138 10.79 1.14 10.20
N TRP A 139 10.79 0.11 11.04
CA TRP A 139 10.70 -1.26 10.57
C TRP A 139 9.28 -1.57 10.05
N ILE A 140 8.25 -1.12 10.76
CA ILE A 140 6.86 -1.26 10.30
C ILE A 140 6.66 -0.44 9.01
N LEU A 141 7.23 0.78 8.96
CA LEU A 141 7.20 1.62 7.76
C LEU A 141 7.82 0.90 6.54
N LYS A 142 9.03 0.34 6.68
CA LYS A 142 9.70 -0.42 5.62
C LYS A 142 8.88 -1.63 5.18
N ARG A 143 8.35 -2.42 6.12
CA ARG A 143 7.49 -3.57 5.81
C ARG A 143 6.22 -3.16 5.06
N LEU A 144 5.61 -2.05 5.45
CA LEU A 144 4.43 -1.52 4.76
C LEU A 144 4.77 -1.10 3.33
N ILE A 145 5.87 -0.34 3.13
CA ILE A 145 6.37 0.00 1.79
C ILE A 145 6.59 -1.27 0.97
N TYR A 146 7.25 -2.27 1.55
CA TYR A 146 7.54 -3.54 0.88
C TYR A 146 6.28 -4.27 0.41
N LEU A 147 5.27 -4.34 1.27
CA LEU A 147 3.98 -4.95 0.97
C LEU A 147 3.21 -4.20 -0.13
N LEU A 148 3.38 -2.88 -0.20
CA LEU A 148 2.69 -2.01 -1.14
C LEU A 148 3.34 -1.97 -2.54
N ARG A 149 4.62 -2.31 -2.69
CA ARG A 149 5.32 -2.30 -3.99
C ARG A 149 4.63 -3.10 -5.11
N PRO A 150 4.14 -4.34 -4.91
CA PRO A 150 3.42 -5.08 -5.95
C PRO A 150 2.18 -4.35 -6.46
N PHE A 151 1.44 -3.69 -5.57
CA PHE A 151 0.27 -2.89 -5.94
C PHE A 151 0.66 -1.69 -6.80
N LYS A 152 1.80 -1.05 -6.51
CA LYS A 152 2.37 0.04 -7.34
C LYS A 152 2.64 -0.43 -8.74
N HIS A 153 3.37 -1.54 -8.85
CA HIS A 153 3.74 -2.11 -10.13
C HIS A 153 2.51 -2.43 -10.99
N ILE A 154 1.55 -3.15 -10.41
CA ILE A 154 0.30 -3.53 -11.09
C ILE A 154 -0.50 -2.30 -11.53
N ILE A 155 -0.66 -1.31 -10.65
CA ILE A 155 -1.44 -0.12 -10.99
C ILE A 155 -0.75 0.69 -12.09
N THR A 156 0.59 0.75 -12.09
CA THR A 156 1.35 1.37 -13.18
C THR A 156 1.16 0.64 -14.51
N ILE A 157 1.11 -0.70 -14.52
CA ILE A 157 0.81 -1.48 -15.73
C ILE A 157 -0.60 -1.14 -16.25
N ILE A 158 -1.61 -1.21 -15.38
CA ILE A 158 -3.01 -0.99 -15.76
C ILE A 158 -3.23 0.44 -16.28
N GLN A 159 -2.55 1.43 -15.70
CA GLN A 159 -2.71 2.85 -16.01
C GLN A 159 -1.84 3.34 -17.18
N LYS A 160 -0.99 2.50 -17.79
CA LYS A 160 -0.04 2.91 -18.85
C LYS A 160 -0.73 3.49 -20.10
N GLY A 161 -2.04 3.29 -20.28
CA GLY A 161 -2.92 4.04 -21.19
C GLY A 161 -2.72 3.80 -22.69
N ASN A 162 -1.56 3.29 -23.10
CA ASN A 162 -1.19 3.12 -24.51
C ASN A 162 -1.66 1.79 -25.12
N GLU A 163 -2.18 0.87 -24.30
CA GLU A 163 -2.63 -0.45 -24.72
C GLU A 163 -3.94 -0.80 -24.00
N PRO A 164 -4.82 -1.62 -24.60
CA PRO A 164 -6.02 -2.10 -23.91
C PRO A 164 -5.60 -2.86 -22.64
N SER A 165 -6.00 -2.40 -21.46
CA SER A 165 -5.53 -2.94 -20.18
C SER A 165 -6.52 -3.91 -19.52
N LEU A 166 -7.72 -4.10 -20.10
CA LEU A 166 -8.76 -4.95 -19.49
C LEU A 166 -8.30 -6.40 -19.29
N TYR A 167 -7.65 -7.01 -20.28
CA TYR A 167 -7.11 -8.37 -20.15
C TYR A 167 -5.97 -8.45 -19.12
N SER A 168 -5.24 -7.34 -18.91
CA SER A 168 -4.16 -7.27 -17.92
C SER A 168 -4.69 -7.29 -16.50
N VAL A 169 -5.95 -6.91 -16.26
CA VAL A 169 -6.56 -6.95 -14.92
C VAL A 169 -6.54 -8.37 -14.35
N LEU A 170 -6.94 -9.37 -15.13
CA LEU A 170 -6.92 -10.76 -14.68
C LEU A 170 -5.50 -11.23 -14.34
N ILE A 171 -4.55 -10.96 -15.23
CA ILE A 171 -3.14 -11.31 -15.05
C ILE A 171 -2.58 -10.64 -13.78
N CYS A 172 -2.91 -9.36 -13.56
CA CYS A 172 -2.52 -8.61 -12.38
C CYS A 172 -3.11 -9.19 -11.10
N VAL A 173 -4.38 -9.57 -11.10
CA VAL A 173 -5.03 -10.21 -9.93
C VAL A 173 -4.38 -11.54 -9.60
N LEU A 174 -4.12 -12.39 -10.60
CA LEU A 174 -3.43 -13.67 -10.41
C LEU A 174 -2.01 -13.48 -9.91
N THR A 175 -1.29 -12.51 -10.48
CA THR A 175 0.06 -12.14 -10.05
C THR A 175 0.06 -11.69 -8.59
N LEU A 176 -0.85 -10.79 -8.21
CA LEU A 176 -0.96 -10.29 -6.84
C LEU A 176 -1.29 -11.43 -5.87
N ARG A 177 -2.23 -12.31 -6.22
CA ARG A 177 -2.56 -13.49 -5.39
C ARG A 177 -1.34 -14.39 -5.21
N LYS A 178 -0.55 -14.61 -6.26
CA LYS A 178 0.69 -15.38 -6.18
C LYS A 178 1.73 -14.69 -5.29
N VAL A 179 1.95 -13.40 -5.47
CA VAL A 179 2.92 -12.61 -4.69
C VAL A 179 2.54 -12.56 -3.21
N LEU A 180 1.25 -12.42 -2.89
CA LEU A 180 0.75 -12.35 -1.52
C LEU A 180 0.50 -13.72 -0.88
N SER A 181 0.74 -14.83 -1.59
CA SER A 181 0.53 -16.17 -1.05
C SER A 181 1.57 -16.56 0.00
N SER A 182 2.78 -16.01 -0.07
CA SER A 182 3.83 -16.20 0.94
C SER A 182 4.77 -14.99 1.01
N PHE A 183 5.48 -14.85 2.13
CA PHE A 183 6.45 -13.78 2.31
C PHE A 183 7.65 -13.94 1.36
N GLU A 184 8.08 -15.16 1.09
CA GLU A 184 9.17 -15.48 0.16
C GLU A 184 8.83 -15.04 -1.27
N ASN A 185 7.58 -15.24 -1.70
CA ASN A 185 7.10 -14.80 -3.00
C ASN A 185 7.09 -13.27 -3.12
N LEU A 186 6.65 -12.59 -2.05
CA LEU A 186 6.74 -11.13 -1.96
C LEU A 186 8.19 -10.66 -2.03
N VAL A 187 9.10 -11.37 -1.36
CA VAL A 187 10.51 -11.01 -1.36
C VAL A 187 11.13 -11.16 -2.74
N LYS A 188 10.87 -12.29 -3.39
CA LYS A 188 11.34 -12.57 -4.75
C LYS A 188 10.81 -11.55 -5.75
N PHE A 189 9.51 -11.26 -5.73
CA PHE A 189 8.88 -10.29 -6.63
C PHE A 189 9.54 -8.90 -6.51
N ASN A 190 9.76 -8.42 -5.29
CA ASN A 190 10.36 -7.10 -5.08
C ASN A 190 11.83 -7.03 -5.52
N LYS A 191 12.58 -8.14 -5.50
CA LYS A 191 13.93 -8.21 -6.07
C LYS A 191 13.92 -8.19 -7.61
N GLU A 192 12.98 -8.90 -8.22
CA GLU A 192 12.82 -8.95 -9.69
C GLU A 192 12.34 -7.62 -10.28
N HIS A 193 11.53 -6.89 -9.51
CA HIS A 193 10.89 -5.64 -9.92
C HIS A 193 11.41 -4.41 -9.17
N GLU A 194 12.56 -4.52 -8.51
CA GLU A 194 13.34 -3.34 -8.14
C GLU A 194 13.79 -2.67 -9.44
N THR A 195 12.94 -1.78 -9.95
CA THR A 195 13.29 -0.84 -10.99
C THR A 195 14.64 -0.26 -10.62
N MET A 196 15.59 -0.37 -11.56
CA MET A 196 16.94 0.17 -11.43
C MET A 196 16.93 1.44 -10.59
N PRO A 197 17.89 1.60 -9.66
CA PRO A 197 17.94 2.73 -8.77
C PRO A 197 17.64 3.98 -9.60
N ILE A 198 16.59 4.71 -9.21
CA ILE A 198 16.45 6.09 -9.67
C ILE A 198 17.77 6.69 -9.20
N HIS A 199 18.70 6.87 -10.14
CA HIS A 199 20.00 7.51 -9.94
C HIS A 199 19.67 8.92 -9.48
N ILE A 200 19.42 9.05 -8.19
CA ILE A 200 19.48 10.31 -7.47
C ILE A 200 20.88 10.20 -6.89
N ASP A 201 21.84 10.71 -7.65
CA ASP A 201 23.23 10.83 -7.24
C ASP A 201 23.26 11.43 -5.84
N ASN A 202 23.48 10.58 -4.84
CA ASN A 202 23.84 10.91 -3.48
C ASN A 202 24.48 9.64 -2.90
N GLU A 203 25.68 9.36 -3.40
CA GLU A 203 26.67 8.53 -2.74
C GLU A 203 27.01 9.17 -1.39
N THR A 204 26.51 8.62 -0.29
CA THR A 204 27.25 8.36 0.96
C THR A 204 26.27 7.86 2.02
N ASP A 205 26.38 6.59 2.38
CA ASP A 205 26.20 6.13 3.77
C ASP A 205 26.65 4.66 3.85
N ASP A 206 27.91 4.52 4.24
CA ASP A 206 28.62 3.29 4.59
C ASP A 206 28.01 2.65 5.86
N ASP A 207 26.80 2.11 5.77
CA ASP A 207 26.27 1.18 6.77
C ASP A 207 26.47 -0.26 6.24
N GLU A 208 27.74 -0.67 6.11
CA GLU A 208 28.17 -2.06 5.91
C GLU A 208 27.65 -2.90 7.09
N PHE A 209 26.68 -3.77 6.81
CA PHE A 209 26.04 -4.63 7.79
C PHE A 209 26.97 -5.81 8.06
N ASP A 210 27.93 -5.60 8.96
CA ASP A 210 28.93 -6.59 9.35
C ASP A 210 28.25 -7.69 10.19
N LEU A 211 27.95 -8.82 9.55
CA LEU A 211 27.51 -10.05 10.18
C LEU A 211 28.73 -10.97 10.33
N GLU A 212 29.71 -10.57 11.13
CA GLU A 212 30.73 -11.50 11.59
C GLU A 212 30.12 -12.41 12.66
N SER A 213 29.89 -13.65 12.23
CA SER A 213 29.62 -14.82 13.03
C SER A 213 30.77 -15.05 14.02
N GLU A 214 30.45 -15.00 15.32
CA GLU A 214 31.34 -15.45 16.39
C GLU A 214 31.68 -16.94 16.19
N GLU A 215 32.93 -17.22 15.79
CA GLU A 215 33.50 -18.56 15.90
C GLU A 215 33.69 -18.89 17.38
N SER A 216 33.00 -19.96 17.79
CA SER A 216 33.11 -20.58 19.11
C SER A 216 34.35 -21.49 19.14
N ASP A 217 35.46 -20.97 19.64
CA ASP A 217 36.56 -21.81 20.13
C ASP A 217 36.20 -22.32 21.54
N GLY A 218 35.86 -23.60 21.61
CA GLY A 218 35.70 -24.36 22.86
C GLY A 218 36.90 -25.26 23.11
N GLU A 219 37.56 -25.05 24.25
CA GLU A 219 38.57 -25.92 24.88
C GLU A 219 38.05 -27.32 25.25
#